data_AF-A0A951YIX6-F1
#
_entry.id   AF-A0A951YIX6-F1
#
_cell.length_a   1.000
_cell.length_b   1.000
_cell.length_c   1.000
_cell.angle_alpha   90.00
_cell.angle_beta   90.00
_cell.angle_gamma   90.00
#
_symmetry.space_group_name_H-M   'P 1'
#
loop_
_entity.id
_entity.type
_entity.pdbx_description
1 polymer ?
#
loop_
_entity_poly.entity_id
_entity_poly.type
_entity_poly.pdbx_seq_one_letter_code
_entity_poly.pdbx_strand_id
1 'polypeptide(L)'
;MHVVLILVALTLVIVNAFGSWAVSRRKPAVAQLFLVAAMVLTVAAVAYAFRDRVAWWVLLVGTALGYLASFLNARLVIGKVVWPYHLLRAAVLAGVLVAARWLAR
;
A
#
# COMPACT_ATOMS: atom_id res chain seq x y z
N MET A 1 16.79 -11.49 2.76
CA MET A 1 16.90 -10.97 1.37
C MET A 1 15.98 -9.75 1.11
N HIS A 2 16.52 -8.58 0.72
CA HIS A 2 15.71 -7.37 0.42
C HIS A 2 14.76 -7.51 -0.78
N VAL A 3 15.03 -8.46 -1.68
CA VAL A 3 14.19 -8.74 -2.86
C VAL A 3 12.72 -8.97 -2.49
N VAL A 4 12.45 -9.68 -1.40
CA VAL A 4 11.06 -9.94 -0.95
C VAL A 4 10.33 -8.64 -0.62
N LEU A 5 11.00 -7.71 0.07
CA LEU A 5 10.42 -6.40 0.43
C LEU A 5 10.22 -5.52 -0.81
N ILE A 6 11.12 -5.60 -1.79
CA ILE A 6 10.96 -4.93 -3.10
C ILE A 6 9.71 -5.48 -3.81
N LEU A 7 9.54 -6.80 -3.87
CA LEU A 7 8.39 -7.43 -4.51
C LEU A 7 7.07 -7.06 -3.80
N VAL A 8 7.07 -7.01 -2.48
CA VAL A 8 5.91 -6.52 -1.70
C VAL A 8 5.60 -5.07 -2.07
N ALA A 9 6.61 -4.19 -2.06
CA ALA A 9 6.43 -2.79 -2.41
C ALA A 9 5.85 -2.63 -3.83
N LEU A 10 6.42 -3.32 -4.82
CA LEU A 10 5.96 -3.27 -6.22
C LEU A 10 4.54 -3.82 -6.39
N THR A 11 4.20 -4.91 -5.68
CA THR A 11 2.82 -5.44 -5.70
C THR A 11 1.85 -4.39 -5.17
N LEU A 12 2.20 -3.71 -4.08
CA LEU A 12 1.37 -2.64 -3.52
C LEU A 12 1.33 -1.41 -4.45
N VAL A 13 2.41 -1.05 -5.16
CA VAL A 13 2.40 -0.01 -6.20
C VAL A 13 1.34 -0.32 -7.24
N ILE A 14 1.35 -1.55 -7.78
CA ILE A 14 0.39 -1.99 -8.80
C ILE A 14 -1.04 -1.88 -8.27
N VAL A 15 -1.32 -2.43 -7.07
CA VAL A 15 -2.65 -2.36 -6.44
C VAL A 15 -3.12 -0.91 -6.29
N ASN A 16 -2.27 0.00 -5.83
CA ASN A 16 -2.63 1.40 -5.64
C ASN A 16 -2.78 2.14 -6.98
N ALA A 17 -1.96 1.87 -7.98
CA ALA A 17 -2.11 2.44 -9.32
C ALA A 17 -3.45 2.04 -9.96
N PHE A 18 -3.83 0.75 -9.86
CA PHE A 18 -5.15 0.29 -10.29
C PHE A 18 -6.28 0.93 -9.48
N GLY A 19 -6.11 1.08 -8.16
CA GLY A 19 -7.06 1.79 -7.30
C GLY A 19 -7.29 3.23 -7.74
N SER A 20 -6.22 3.95 -8.07
CA SER A 20 -6.27 5.33 -8.58
C SER A 20 -7.04 5.40 -9.91
N TRP A 21 -6.69 4.54 -10.88
CA TRP A 21 -7.37 4.47 -12.17
C TRP A 21 -8.88 4.22 -12.03
N ALA A 22 -9.26 3.24 -11.21
CA ALA A 22 -10.66 2.82 -11.04
C ALA A 22 -11.56 3.93 -10.47
N VAL A 23 -11.02 4.82 -9.64
CA VAL A 23 -11.79 5.84 -8.92
C VAL A 23 -11.56 7.26 -9.43
N SER A 24 -10.60 7.45 -10.34
CA SER A 24 -10.19 8.74 -10.94
C SER A 24 -11.36 9.62 -11.39
N ARG A 25 -12.35 9.04 -12.08
CA ARG A 25 -13.51 9.77 -12.61
C ARG A 25 -14.61 10.01 -11.58
N ARG A 26 -14.65 9.26 -10.48
CA ARG A 26 -15.75 9.29 -9.49
C ARG A 26 -15.41 10.18 -8.29
N LYS A 27 -14.19 10.04 -7.76
CA LYS A 27 -13.69 10.81 -6.60
C LYS A 27 -12.19 11.10 -6.77
N PRO A 28 -11.83 12.20 -7.44
CA PRO A 28 -10.43 12.55 -7.74
C PRO A 28 -9.52 12.60 -6.51
N ALA A 29 -10.01 13.13 -5.38
CA ALA A 29 -9.23 13.18 -4.13
C ALA A 29 -8.82 11.79 -3.61
N VAL A 30 -9.70 10.78 -3.73
CA VAL A 30 -9.38 9.40 -3.34
C VAL A 30 -8.39 8.79 -4.34
N ALA A 31 -8.52 9.10 -5.63
CA ALA A 31 -7.58 8.66 -6.66
C ALA A 31 -6.18 9.24 -6.46
N GLN A 32 -6.08 10.51 -6.06
CA GLN A 32 -4.82 11.16 -5.71
C GLN A 32 -4.17 10.49 -4.51
N LEU A 33 -4.94 10.12 -3.48
CA LEU A 33 -4.39 9.42 -2.32
C LEU A 33 -3.83 8.03 -2.68
N PHE A 34 -4.52 7.27 -3.53
CA PHE A 34 -3.98 6.03 -4.10
C PHE A 34 -2.69 6.27 -4.88
N LEU A 35 -2.65 7.33 -5.69
CA LEU A 35 -1.46 7.66 -6.48
C LEU A 35 -0.27 8.04 -5.58
N VAL A 36 -0.51 8.86 -4.53
CA VAL A 36 0.51 9.22 -3.54
C VAL A 36 1.02 7.98 -2.81
N ALA A 37 0.13 7.07 -2.41
CA ALA A 37 0.54 5.79 -1.80
C ALA A 37 1.45 4.99 -2.75
N ALA A 38 1.07 4.88 -4.04
CA ALA A 38 1.90 4.22 -5.05
C ALA A 38 3.27 4.89 -5.22
N MET A 39 3.34 6.23 -5.25
CA MET A 39 4.60 6.97 -5.34
C MET A 39 5.53 6.69 -4.15
N VAL A 40 4.99 6.74 -2.92
CA VAL A 40 5.76 6.44 -1.69
C VAL A 40 6.26 4.99 -1.70
N LEU A 41 5.44 4.04 -2.14
CA LEU A 41 5.84 2.63 -2.25
C LEU A 41 6.91 2.40 -3.32
N THR A 42 6.89 3.15 -4.43
CA THR A 42 7.98 3.13 -5.43
C THR A 42 9.28 3.63 -4.81
N VAL A 43 9.24 4.73 -4.04
CA VAL A 43 10.42 5.22 -3.30
C VAL A 43 10.92 4.16 -2.31
N ALA A 44 10.02 3.46 -1.61
CA ALA A 44 10.40 2.36 -0.72
C ALA A 44 11.11 1.21 -1.46
N ALA A 45 10.60 0.81 -2.63
CA ALA A 45 11.22 -0.22 -3.47
C ALA A 45 12.64 0.17 -3.89
N VAL A 46 12.83 1.42 -4.33
CA VAL A 46 14.15 1.96 -4.70
C VAL A 46 15.07 2.01 -3.49
N ALA A 47 14.60 2.53 -2.35
CA ALA A 47 15.38 2.60 -1.11
C ALA A 47 15.87 1.21 -0.65
N TYR A 48 15.03 0.17 -0.81
CA TYR A 48 15.44 -1.21 -0.53
C TYR A 48 16.49 -1.75 -1.51
N ALA A 49 16.44 -1.36 -2.79
CA ALA A 49 17.47 -1.73 -3.76
C ALA A 49 18.86 -1.18 -3.35
N PHE A 50 18.88 0.00 -2.74
CA PHE A 50 20.10 0.63 -2.20
C PHE A 50 20.41 0.26 -0.74
N ARG A 51 19.66 -0.66 -0.13
CA ARG A 51 19.83 -1.10 1.26
C ARG A 51 19.76 0.05 2.29
N ASP A 52 18.97 1.07 1.99
CA ASP A 52 18.77 2.20 2.90
C ASP A 52 18.01 1.76 4.17
N ARG A 53 18.46 2.22 5.33
CA ARG A 53 17.85 1.92 6.64
C ARG A 53 16.46 2.53 6.78
N VAL A 54 16.16 3.62 6.07
CA VAL A 54 14.87 4.32 6.10
C VAL A 54 13.80 3.57 5.28
N ALA A 55 14.19 2.67 4.38
CA ALA A 55 13.28 1.97 3.45
C ALA A 55 12.09 1.29 4.14
N TRP A 56 12.30 0.73 5.34
CA TRP A 56 11.24 0.12 6.14
C TRP A 56 10.16 1.12 6.54
N TRP A 57 10.55 2.31 6.98
CA TRP A 57 9.60 3.35 7.37
C TRP A 57 8.85 3.89 6.17
N VAL A 58 9.52 4.08 5.03
CA VAL A 58 8.86 4.49 3.78
C VAL A 58 7.83 3.45 3.33
N LEU A 59 8.17 2.16 3.41
CA LEU A 59 7.24 1.06 3.10
C LEU A 59 6.00 1.09 4.00
N LEU A 60 6.19 1.26 5.32
CA LEU A 60 5.09 1.34 6.27
C LEU A 60 4.16 2.53 6.00
N VAL A 61 4.73 3.72 5.73
CA VAL A 61 3.94 4.91 5.39
C VAL A 61 3.16 4.71 4.10
N GLY A 62 3.79 4.22 3.03
CA GLY A 62 3.11 3.94 1.76
C GLY A 62 1.99 2.91 1.92
N THR A 63 2.23 1.89 2.75
CA THR A 63 1.24 0.85 3.05
C THR A 63 0.05 1.42 3.83
N ALA A 64 0.30 2.24 4.85
CA ALA A 64 -0.74 2.89 5.64
C ALA A 64 -1.58 3.85 4.78
N LEU A 65 -0.95 4.63 3.90
CA LEU A 65 -1.65 5.49 2.95
C LEU A 65 -2.52 4.68 2.00
N GLY A 66 -2.02 3.57 1.46
CA GLY A 66 -2.80 2.68 0.59
C GLY A 66 -4.00 2.05 1.31
N TYR A 67 -3.82 1.64 2.57
CA TYR A 67 -4.93 1.13 3.40
C TYR A 67 -5.98 2.22 3.66
N LEU A 68 -5.55 3.45 3.99
CA LEU A 68 -6.43 4.59 4.18
C LEU A 68 -7.19 4.93 2.89
N ALA A 69 -6.52 4.93 1.74
CA ALA A 69 -7.15 5.13 0.44
C ALA A 69 -8.23 4.08 0.16
N SER A 70 -7.93 2.81 0.46
CA SER A 70 -8.90 1.71 0.35
C SER A 70 -10.11 1.89 1.25
N PHE A 71 -9.89 2.31 2.50
CA PHE A 71 -10.97 2.60 3.44
C PHE A 71 -11.85 3.78 2.99
N LEU A 72 -11.22 4.88 2.56
CA LEU A 72 -11.94 6.04 2.05
C LEU A 72 -12.67 5.73 0.74
N ASN A 73 -12.13 4.86 -0.11
CA ASN A 73 -12.84 4.38 -1.29
C ASN A 73 -14.12 3.62 -0.91
N ALA A 74 -14.04 2.68 0.04
CA ALA A 74 -15.21 1.95 0.51
C ALA A 74 -16.27 2.89 1.12
N ARG A 75 -15.83 3.89 1.88
CA ARG A 75 -16.72 4.86 2.54
C ARG A 75 -17.33 5.89 1.58
N LEU A 76 -16.53 6.48 0.69
CA LEU A 76 -16.89 7.68 -0.09
C LEU A 76 -17.27 7.40 -1.55
N VAL A 77 -16.83 6.27 -2.12
CA VAL A 77 -17.14 5.88 -3.51
C VAL A 77 -18.19 4.78 -3.53
N ILE A 78 -18.00 3.73 -2.73
CA ILE A 78 -18.94 2.59 -2.66
C ILE A 78 -20.13 2.91 -1.73
N GLY A 79 -19.89 3.72 -0.70
CA GLY A 79 -20.92 4.10 0.29
C GLY A 79 -21.16 3.05 1.38
N LYS A 80 -20.35 1.97 1.44
CA LYS A 80 -20.47 0.92 2.46
C LYS A 80 -19.11 0.37 2.84
N VAL A 81 -18.83 0.39 4.14
CA VAL A 81 -17.65 -0.26 4.73
C VAL A 81 -18.08 -1.62 5.29
N VAL A 82 -17.52 -2.70 4.74
CA VAL A 82 -17.68 -4.04 5.31
C VAL A 82 -16.50 -4.30 6.23
N TRP A 83 -16.69 -4.03 7.52
CA TRP A 83 -15.63 -4.11 8.54
C TRP A 83 -14.87 -5.44 8.57
N PRO A 84 -15.53 -6.62 8.51
CA PRO A 84 -14.80 -7.89 8.47
C PRO A 84 -13.78 -7.97 7.34
N TYR A 85 -14.11 -7.46 6.15
CA TYR A 85 -13.20 -7.46 5.01
C TYR A 85 -12.06 -6.44 5.14
N HIS A 86 -12.29 -5.31 5.82
CA HIS A 86 -11.21 -4.35 6.09
C HIS A 86 -10.26 -4.86 7.17
N LEU A 87 -10.78 -5.45 8.25
CA LEU A 87 -9.99 -6.05 9.30
C LEU A 87 -9.18 -7.23 8.79
N LEU A 88 -9.79 -8.12 7.99
CA LEU A 88 -9.08 -9.23 7.36
C LEU A 88 -7.94 -8.73 6.46
N ARG A 89 -8.20 -7.72 5.64
CA ARG A 89 -7.18 -7.12 4.77
C ARG A 89 -6.05 -6.48 5.58
N ALA A 90 -6.36 -5.78 6.66
CA ALA A 90 -5.37 -5.21 7.56
C ALA A 90 -4.50 -6.31 8.18
N ALA A 91 -5.12 -7.39 8.65
CA ALA A 91 -4.42 -8.54 9.22
C ALA A 91 -3.52 -9.23 8.19
N VAL A 92 -4.02 -9.48 6.97
CA VAL A 92 -3.23 -10.06 5.87
C VAL A 92 -2.06 -9.14 5.51
N LEU A 93 -2.28 -7.84 5.40
CA LEU A 93 -1.24 -6.87 5.07
C LEU A 93 -0.16 -6.80 6.14
N ALA A 94 -0.56 -6.77 7.41
CA ALA A 94 0.36 -6.85 8.55
C ALA A 94 1.15 -8.17 8.55
N GLY A 95 0.47 -9.29 8.31
CA GLY A 95 1.09 -10.61 8.20
C GLY A 95 2.13 -10.69 7.08
N VAL A 96 1.80 -10.20 5.88
CA VAL A 96 2.71 -10.12 4.73
C VAL A 96 3.93 -9.25 5.08
N LEU A 97 3.73 -8.09 5.69
CA LEU A 97 4.85 -7.20 6.08
C LEU A 97 5.76 -7.84 7.13
N VAL A 98 5.20 -8.50 8.14
CA VAL A 98 5.97 -9.19 9.19
C VAL A 98 6.73 -10.38 8.60
N ALA A 99 6.07 -11.21 7.80
CA ALA A 99 6.69 -12.35 7.13
C ALA A 99 7.81 -11.89 6.18
N ALA A 100 7.55 -10.88 5.34
CA ALA A 100 8.56 -10.31 4.46
C ALA A 100 9.73 -9.71 5.24
N ARG A 101 9.46 -9.02 6.36
CA ARG A 101 10.52 -8.47 7.23
C ARG A 101 11.37 -9.55 7.87
N TRP A 102 10.75 -10.68 8.26
CA TRP A 102 11.42 -11.82 8.86
C TRP A 102 12.31 -12.54 7.83
N LEU A 103 11.79 -12.83 6.63
CA LEU A 103 12.55 -13.39 5.49
C LEU A 103 13.64 -12.44 4.94
N ALA A 104 13.50 -11.14 5.22
CA ALA A 104 14.47 -10.14 4.81
C ALA A 104 15.66 -10.00 5.76
N ARG A 105 15.56 -10.48 7.00
CA ARG A 105 16.71 -10.61 7.92
C ARG A 105 17.73 -11.59 7.34
#